data_AF-A0A918J8Z4-F1
#
_entry.id   AF-A0A918J8Z4-F1
#
_cell.length_a   1.000
_cell.length_b   1.000
_cell.length_c   1.000
_cell.angle_alpha   90.00
_cell.angle_beta   90.00
_cell.angle_gamma   90.00
#
_symmetry.space_group_name_H-M   'P 1'
#
loop_
_entity.id
_entity.type
_entity.pdbx_description
1 polymer ?
#
loop_
_entity_poly.entity_id
_entity_poly.type
_entity_poly.pdbx_seq_one_letter_code
_entity_poly.pdbx_strand_id
1 'polypeptide(L)'
;MRGEDWGVHASYGQRQHSPGAAMKAEWVSAVAVAFSAVLVPSAVFFAALQWRATARQSVHAAKAADAAIYQNITQQFFEINRMFLREPRLRAYFYDGKPPPRRGRGKARVRIMAAMLLDFMDTALLQGGTIPGGYVTAWEAFFRDLYGTSPMLQQLWAETREWYGPEIRQLLDGPDRTGIPPGP
;
A
#
# COMPACT_ATOMS: atom_id res chain seq x y z
N MET A 1 39.65 -37.37 91.04
CA MET A 1 40.77 -36.76 90.28
C MET A 1 41.18 -37.79 89.24
N ARG A 2 41.23 -37.58 87.93
CA ARG A 2 41.26 -36.38 87.07
C ARG A 2 40.80 -36.89 85.68
N GLY A 3 39.87 -36.19 85.06
CA GLY A 3 39.15 -36.63 83.86
C GLY A 3 39.92 -36.43 82.55
N GLU A 4 39.60 -37.29 81.59
CA GLU A 4 39.96 -37.25 80.17
C GLU A 4 39.16 -36.15 79.46
N ASP A 5 39.80 -35.39 78.57
CA ASP A 5 39.13 -34.41 77.72
C ASP A 5 39.68 -34.52 76.29
N TRP A 6 38.87 -35.10 75.40
CA TRP A 6 39.12 -35.25 73.97
C TRP A 6 38.37 -34.14 73.22
N GLY A 7 39.01 -32.99 73.06
CA GLY A 7 38.52 -31.89 72.24
C GLY A 7 38.94 -32.03 70.77
N VAL A 8 38.15 -32.75 69.97
CA VAL A 8 38.23 -32.72 68.51
C VAL A 8 37.59 -31.42 68.03
N HIS A 9 38.38 -30.44 67.58
CA HIS A 9 37.85 -29.27 66.87
C HIS A 9 38.65 -28.98 65.59
N ALA A 10 38.04 -29.41 64.48
CA ALA A 10 38.06 -28.84 63.14
C ALA A 10 39.40 -28.31 62.60
N SER A 11 40.03 -29.13 61.74
CA SER A 11 40.90 -28.64 60.67
C SER A 11 40.13 -27.62 59.83
N TYR A 12 40.32 -26.33 60.12
CA TYR A 12 39.96 -25.24 59.23
C TYR A 12 40.82 -25.43 57.97
N GLY A 13 40.22 -26.02 56.93
CA GLY A 13 40.77 -26.05 55.59
C GLY A 13 40.93 -24.62 55.11
N GLN A 14 42.09 -24.03 55.39
CA GLN A 14 42.53 -22.76 54.88
C GLN A 14 42.66 -22.95 53.37
N ARG A 15 41.58 -22.65 52.63
CA ARG A 15 41.61 -22.55 51.17
C ARG A 15 42.70 -21.55 50.84
N GLN A 16 43.87 -22.05 50.47
CA GLN A 16 44.91 -21.26 49.87
C GLN A 16 44.32 -20.70 48.58
N HIS A 17 43.82 -19.47 48.64
CA HIS A 17 43.53 -18.68 47.45
C HIS A 17 44.87 -18.51 46.74
N SER A 18 45.15 -19.39 45.77
CA SER A 18 46.30 -19.27 44.88
C SER A 18 46.20 -17.91 44.18
N PRO A 19 47.12 -16.97 44.43
CA PRO A 19 47.07 -15.62 43.87
C PRO A 19 47.04 -15.63 42.33
N GLY A 20 47.69 -16.64 41.71
CA GLY A 20 47.70 -16.84 40.27
C GLY A 20 46.35 -17.24 39.65
N ALA A 21 45.42 -17.83 40.42
CA ALA A 21 44.08 -18.16 39.94
C ALA A 21 43.18 -16.91 39.91
N ALA A 22 43.30 -16.05 40.93
CA ALA A 22 42.57 -14.78 40.99
C ALA A 22 43.03 -13.81 39.87
N MET A 23 44.35 -13.66 39.67
CA MET A 23 44.89 -12.79 38.62
C MET A 23 44.49 -13.24 37.20
N LYS A 24 44.45 -14.56 36.95
CA LYS A 24 43.96 -15.11 35.67
C LYS A 24 42.45 -14.86 35.48
N ALA A 25 41.67 -14.99 36.55
CA ALA A 25 40.23 -14.72 36.49
C ALA A 25 39.92 -13.24 36.22
N GLU A 26 40.68 -12.32 36.82
CA GLU A 26 40.56 -10.87 36.58
C GLU A 26 40.96 -10.47 35.16
N TRP A 27 42.03 -11.07 34.62
CA TRP A 27 42.45 -10.79 33.24
C TRP A 27 41.44 -11.31 32.23
N VAL A 28 40.90 -12.51 32.45
CA VAL A 28 39.87 -13.11 31.58
C VAL A 28 38.57 -12.29 31.63
N SER A 29 38.14 -11.83 32.80
CA SER A 29 36.94 -11.00 32.93
C SER A 29 37.14 -9.61 32.33
N ALA A 30 38.31 -8.98 32.49
CA ALA A 30 38.64 -7.69 31.88
C ALA A 30 38.62 -7.75 30.34
N VAL A 31 39.19 -8.80 29.75
CA VAL A 31 39.15 -9.04 28.30
C VAL A 31 37.70 -9.27 27.84
N ALA A 32 36.92 -10.07 28.56
CA ALA A 32 35.51 -10.30 28.24
C ALA A 32 34.65 -9.02 28.28
N VAL A 33 34.90 -8.13 29.25
CA VAL A 33 34.24 -6.82 29.36
C VAL A 33 34.67 -5.88 28.23
N ALA A 34 35.95 -5.89 27.84
CA ALA A 34 36.43 -5.08 26.72
C ALA A 34 35.82 -5.52 25.38
N PHE A 35 35.68 -6.83 25.15
CA PHE A 35 34.98 -7.35 23.96
C PHE A 35 33.49 -6.99 23.94
N SER A 36 32.79 -7.12 25.08
CA SER A 36 31.37 -6.78 25.15
C SER A 36 31.12 -5.27 25.00
N ALA A 37 32.04 -4.43 25.47
CA ALA A 37 32.00 -2.97 25.31
C ALA A 37 32.11 -2.52 23.84
N VAL A 38 32.70 -3.34 22.96
CA VAL A 38 32.80 -3.04 21.51
C VAL A 38 31.66 -3.68 20.71
N LEU A 39 31.24 -4.88 21.10
CA LEU A 39 30.20 -5.64 20.38
C LEU A 39 28.84 -4.95 20.44
N VAL A 40 28.42 -4.44 21.60
CA VAL A 40 27.09 -3.83 21.76
C VAL A 40 26.95 -2.53 20.95
N PRO A 41 27.90 -1.57 21.00
CA PRO A 41 27.84 -0.38 20.16
C PRO A 41 27.94 -0.69 18.67
N SER A 42 28.75 -1.69 18.29
CA SER A 42 28.85 -2.12 16.89
C SER A 42 27.52 -2.68 16.39
N ALA A 43 26.85 -3.54 17.19
CA ALA A 43 25.54 -4.07 16.85
C ALA A 43 24.48 -2.96 16.72
N VAL A 44 24.47 -1.98 17.61
CA VAL A 44 23.57 -0.81 17.53
C VAL A 44 23.87 0.04 16.31
N PHE A 45 25.15 0.26 15.98
CA PHE A 45 25.57 0.98 14.79
C PHE A 45 25.12 0.28 13.51
N PHE A 46 25.34 -1.04 13.39
CA PHE A 46 24.87 -1.83 12.26
C PHE A 46 23.35 -1.85 12.17
N ALA A 47 22.64 -1.98 13.30
CA ALA A 47 21.18 -1.89 13.34
C ALA A 47 20.68 -0.52 12.87
N ALA A 48 21.36 0.58 13.24
CA ALA A 48 21.02 1.92 12.79
C ALA A 48 21.27 2.11 11.28
N LEU A 49 22.35 1.54 10.75
CA LEU A 49 22.60 1.52 9.30
C LEU A 49 21.54 0.69 8.56
N GLN A 50 21.18 -0.48 9.09
CA GLN A 50 20.16 -1.35 8.54
C GLN A 50 18.78 -0.67 8.56
N TRP A 51 18.43 0.01 9.65
CA TRP A 51 17.20 0.81 9.74
C TRP A 51 17.16 1.91 8.68
N ARG A 52 18.27 2.62 8.46
CA ARG A 52 18.38 3.65 7.43
C ARG A 52 18.25 3.09 6.02
N ALA A 53 18.83 1.92 5.75
CA ALA A 53 18.69 1.24 4.46
C ALA A 53 17.23 0.82 4.21
N THR A 54 16.57 0.21 5.20
CA THR A 54 15.15 -0.17 5.12
C THR A 54 14.24 1.05 4.96
N ALA A 55 14.52 2.15 5.65
CA ALA A 55 13.77 3.40 5.53
C ALA A 55 13.91 4.05 4.13
N ARG A 56 15.05 3.87 3.45
CA ARG A 56 15.20 4.30 2.05
C ARG A 56 14.42 3.38 1.11
N GLN A 57 14.40 2.08 1.40
CA GLN A 57 13.70 1.09 0.59
C GLN A 57 12.17 1.29 0.63
N SER A 58 11.60 1.76 1.75
CA SER A 58 10.16 2.04 1.84
C SER A 58 9.70 3.15 0.89
N VAL A 59 10.52 4.18 0.67
CA VAL A 59 10.19 5.27 -0.28
C VAL A 59 10.20 4.76 -1.72
N HIS A 60 11.18 3.93 -2.09
CA HIS A 60 11.21 3.32 -3.42
C HIS A 60 10.09 2.31 -3.62
N ALA A 61 9.76 1.54 -2.58
CA ALA A 61 8.64 0.61 -2.60
C ALA A 61 7.30 1.33 -2.75
N ALA A 62 7.10 2.46 -2.05
CA ALA A 62 5.90 3.29 -2.20
C ALA A 62 5.76 3.84 -3.63
N LYS A 63 6.84 4.42 -4.18
CA LYS A 63 6.83 4.90 -5.57
C LYS A 63 6.56 3.79 -6.60
N ALA A 64 7.11 2.59 -6.37
CA ALA A 64 6.86 1.44 -7.23
C ALA A 64 5.40 0.96 -7.12
N ALA A 65 4.82 0.98 -5.92
CA ALA A 65 3.41 0.68 -5.70
C ALA A 65 2.51 1.68 -6.43
N ASP A 66 2.77 2.99 -6.30
CA ASP A 66 2.03 4.05 -6.99
C ASP A 66 2.06 3.84 -8.53
N ALA A 67 3.25 3.58 -9.07
CA ALA A 67 3.41 3.31 -10.50
C ALA A 67 2.67 2.04 -10.95
N ALA A 68 2.67 1.00 -10.12
CA ALA A 68 1.94 -0.24 -10.42
C ALA A 68 0.42 -0.03 -10.42
N ILE A 69 -0.11 0.76 -9.50
CA ILE A 69 -1.53 1.14 -9.46
C ILE A 69 -1.89 1.92 -10.73
N TYR A 70 -1.10 2.95 -11.09
CA TYR A 70 -1.35 3.72 -12.30
C TYR A 70 -1.30 2.86 -13.57
N GLN A 71 -0.33 1.96 -13.65
CA GLN A 71 -0.22 0.99 -14.74
C GLN A 71 -1.46 0.08 -14.82
N ASN A 72 -2.01 -0.34 -13.67
CA ASN A 72 -3.21 -1.16 -13.61
C ASN A 72 -4.43 -0.42 -14.17
N ILE A 73 -4.68 0.81 -13.72
CA ILE A 73 -5.77 1.67 -14.22
C ILE A 73 -5.64 1.86 -15.73
N THR A 74 -4.42 2.17 -16.20
CA THR A 74 -4.13 2.37 -17.62
C THR A 74 -4.40 1.10 -18.45
N GLN A 75 -4.02 -0.08 -17.93
CA GLN A 75 -4.28 -1.34 -18.61
C GLN A 75 -5.77 -1.64 -18.73
N GLN A 76 -6.55 -1.41 -17.68
CA GLN A 76 -8.00 -1.58 -17.72
C GLN A 76 -8.64 -0.67 -18.79
N PHE A 77 -8.19 0.58 -18.86
CA PHE A 77 -8.65 1.51 -19.89
C PHE A 77 -8.26 1.06 -21.31
N PHE A 78 -7.07 0.48 -21.50
CA PHE A 78 -6.69 -0.10 -22.79
C PHE A 78 -7.59 -1.27 -23.21
N GLU A 79 -8.03 -2.12 -22.27
CA GLU A 79 -8.98 -3.19 -22.59
C GLU A 79 -10.34 -2.63 -23.04
N ILE A 80 -10.84 -1.59 -22.37
CA ILE A 80 -12.04 -0.85 -22.80
C ILE A 80 -11.87 -0.27 -24.20
N ASN A 81 -10.73 0.37 -24.48
CA ASN A 81 -10.45 0.92 -25.81
C ASN A 81 -10.35 -0.17 -26.88
N ARG A 82 -9.82 -1.35 -26.55
CA ARG A 82 -9.83 -2.51 -27.46
C ARG A 82 -11.25 -2.98 -27.79
N MET A 83 -12.20 -2.87 -26.86
CA MET A 83 -13.60 -3.15 -27.16
C MET A 83 -14.18 -2.14 -28.15
N PHE A 84 -13.87 -0.85 -27.99
CA PHE A 84 -14.27 0.17 -28.97
C PHE A 84 -13.62 -0.04 -30.33
N LEU A 85 -12.37 -0.51 -30.40
CA LEU A 85 -11.73 -0.86 -31.68
C LEU A 85 -12.43 -2.05 -32.37
N ARG A 86 -12.88 -3.04 -31.60
CA ARG A 86 -13.60 -4.21 -32.15
C ARG A 86 -15.00 -3.88 -32.64
N GLU A 87 -15.71 -2.98 -31.95
CA GLU A 87 -17.04 -2.53 -32.36
C GLU A 87 -17.12 -0.98 -32.35
N PRO A 88 -16.55 -0.29 -33.36
CA PRO A 88 -16.45 1.18 -33.38
C PRO A 88 -17.79 1.91 -33.27
N ARG A 89 -18.87 1.26 -33.69
CA ARG A 89 -20.24 1.77 -33.58
C ARG A 89 -20.69 2.01 -32.14
N LEU A 90 -20.07 1.34 -31.17
CA LEU A 90 -20.39 1.55 -29.76
C LEU A 90 -19.97 2.94 -29.28
N ARG A 91 -18.89 3.51 -29.84
CA ARG A 91 -18.33 4.81 -29.42
C ARG A 91 -19.40 5.91 -29.40
N ALA A 92 -20.27 5.96 -30.40
CA ALA A 92 -21.29 7.00 -30.51
C ALA A 92 -22.28 7.04 -29.34
N TYR A 93 -22.54 5.91 -28.68
CA TYR A 93 -23.44 5.87 -27.51
C TYR A 93 -22.81 6.41 -26.22
N PHE A 94 -21.49 6.59 -26.21
CA PHE A 94 -20.74 7.05 -25.04
C PHE A 94 -20.13 8.43 -25.23
N TYR A 95 -19.63 8.73 -26.43
CA TYR A 95 -18.89 9.96 -26.72
C TYR A 95 -19.67 10.96 -27.57
N ASP A 96 -20.76 10.57 -28.23
CA ASP A 96 -21.46 11.44 -29.20
C ASP A 96 -22.93 11.71 -28.80
N GLY A 97 -23.33 11.45 -27.55
CA GLY A 97 -24.70 11.71 -27.11
C GLY A 97 -25.79 10.79 -27.68
N LYS A 98 -25.41 9.74 -28.44
CA LYS A 98 -26.39 8.91 -29.14
C LYS A 98 -27.26 8.12 -28.15
N PRO A 99 -28.59 8.16 -28.25
CA PRO A 99 -29.46 7.40 -27.36
C PRO A 99 -29.31 5.90 -27.60
N PRO A 100 -29.39 5.07 -26.54
CA PRO A 100 -29.20 3.63 -26.68
C PRO A 100 -30.34 2.97 -27.49
N PRO A 101 -30.07 1.82 -28.15
CA PRO A 101 -31.12 1.07 -28.83
C PRO A 101 -32.23 0.67 -27.85
N ARG A 102 -33.49 0.73 -28.30
CA ARG A 102 -34.65 0.49 -27.40
C ARG A 102 -34.79 -0.99 -26.97
N ARG A 103 -34.40 -1.94 -27.82
CA ARG A 103 -34.55 -3.40 -27.60
C ARG A 103 -33.47 -4.20 -28.33
N GLY A 104 -33.42 -5.50 -28.05
CA GLY A 104 -32.58 -6.47 -28.76
C GLY A 104 -31.10 -6.46 -28.36
N ARG A 105 -30.29 -7.19 -29.13
CA ARG A 105 -28.87 -7.40 -28.83
C ARG A 105 -28.07 -6.11 -28.76
N GLY A 106 -28.43 -5.09 -29.57
CA GLY A 106 -27.79 -3.77 -29.51
C GLY A 106 -27.94 -3.08 -28.16
N LYS A 107 -29.14 -3.13 -27.56
CA LYS A 107 -29.37 -2.59 -26.21
C LYS A 107 -28.51 -3.32 -25.18
N ALA A 108 -28.49 -4.65 -25.23
CA ALA A 108 -27.71 -5.47 -24.31
C ALA A 108 -26.21 -5.15 -24.39
N ARG A 109 -25.64 -5.03 -25.60
CA ARG A 109 -24.23 -4.68 -25.79
C ARG A 109 -23.89 -3.30 -25.24
N VAL A 110 -24.68 -2.28 -25.57
CA VAL A 110 -24.45 -0.91 -25.08
C VAL A 110 -24.60 -0.86 -23.55
N ARG A 111 -25.56 -1.59 -22.96
CA ARG A 111 -25.69 -1.68 -21.50
C ARG A 111 -24.50 -2.38 -20.84
N ILE A 112 -24.01 -3.49 -21.39
CA ILE A 112 -22.83 -4.19 -20.85
C ILE A 112 -21.60 -3.29 -20.89
N MET A 113 -21.39 -2.58 -22.01
CA MET A 113 -20.29 -1.64 -22.13
C MET A 113 -20.41 -0.48 -21.13
N ALA A 114 -21.63 0.00 -20.86
CA ALA A 114 -21.88 1.00 -19.84
C ALA A 114 -21.56 0.49 -18.43
N ALA A 115 -21.94 -0.74 -18.10
CA ALA A 115 -21.60 -1.36 -16.81
C ALA A 115 -20.08 -1.46 -16.64
N MET A 116 -19.37 -1.94 -17.67
CA MET A 116 -17.90 -2.02 -17.65
C MET A 116 -17.24 -0.65 -17.46
N LEU A 117 -17.80 0.41 -18.03
CA LEU A 117 -17.30 1.78 -17.83
C LEU A 117 -17.55 2.26 -16.40
N LEU A 118 -18.73 2.03 -15.82
CA LEU A 118 -19.00 2.39 -14.42
C LEU A 118 -18.10 1.62 -13.44
N ASP A 119 -17.89 0.32 -13.69
CA ASP A 119 -16.99 -0.51 -12.88
C ASP A 119 -15.53 -0.03 -12.98
N PHE A 120 -15.12 0.42 -14.17
CA PHE A 120 -13.81 1.05 -14.36
C PHE A 120 -13.72 2.40 -13.64
N MET A 121 -14.75 3.24 -13.71
CA MET A 121 -14.78 4.52 -12.97
C MET A 121 -14.62 4.30 -11.47
N ASP A 122 -15.38 3.37 -10.90
CA ASP A 122 -15.35 3.07 -9.46
C ASP A 122 -13.97 2.57 -9.03
N THR A 123 -13.41 1.59 -9.76
CA THR A 123 -12.09 1.05 -9.43
C THR A 123 -10.96 2.05 -9.64
N ALA A 124 -11.01 2.87 -10.70
CA ALA A 124 -10.01 3.90 -10.95
C ALA A 124 -10.02 5.01 -9.90
N LEU A 125 -11.20 5.44 -9.42
CA LEU A 125 -11.32 6.44 -8.36
C LEU A 125 -10.86 5.89 -7.02
N LEU A 126 -11.30 4.68 -6.66
CA LEU A 126 -10.91 4.01 -5.42
C LEU A 126 -9.39 3.83 -5.34
N GLN A 127 -8.79 3.33 -6.41
CA GLN A 127 -7.34 3.10 -6.47
C GLN A 127 -6.56 4.40 -6.60
N GLY A 128 -7.02 5.32 -7.44
CA GLY A 128 -6.35 6.59 -7.68
C GLY A 128 -6.26 7.45 -6.41
N GLY A 129 -7.28 7.40 -5.54
CA GLY A 129 -7.30 8.13 -4.26
C GLY A 129 -6.15 7.77 -3.32
N THR A 130 -5.45 6.65 -3.57
CA THR A 130 -4.29 6.22 -2.79
C THR A 130 -2.97 6.81 -3.29
N ILE A 131 -2.92 7.35 -4.52
CA ILE A 131 -1.70 7.88 -5.13
C ILE A 131 -1.57 9.40 -4.85
N PRO A 132 -0.45 9.86 -4.28
CA PRO A 132 -0.18 11.28 -4.13
C PRO A 132 0.00 11.99 -5.48
N GLY A 133 -0.49 13.24 -5.60
CA GLY A 133 -0.10 14.13 -6.71
C GLY A 133 -1.12 14.38 -7.82
N GLY A 134 -2.42 14.26 -7.55
CA GLY A 134 -3.46 14.78 -8.45
C GLY A 134 -3.73 13.95 -9.71
N TYR A 135 -3.20 12.72 -9.79
CA TYR A 135 -3.49 11.77 -10.89
C TYR A 135 -4.99 11.50 -11.05
N VAL A 136 -5.73 11.49 -9.94
CA VAL A 136 -7.17 11.28 -9.91
C VAL A 136 -7.93 12.38 -10.65
N THR A 137 -7.47 13.63 -10.57
CA THR A 137 -8.19 14.79 -11.11
C THR A 137 -8.36 14.72 -12.63
N ALA A 138 -7.37 14.19 -13.36
CA ALA A 138 -7.48 13.99 -14.80
C ALA A 138 -8.52 12.92 -15.17
N TRP A 139 -8.60 11.84 -14.39
CA TRP A 139 -9.60 10.80 -14.57
C TRP A 139 -11.00 11.28 -14.20
N GLU A 140 -11.13 12.06 -13.12
CA GLU A 140 -12.40 12.65 -12.71
C GLU A 140 -13.02 13.53 -13.80
N ALA A 141 -12.23 14.41 -14.43
CA ALA A 141 -12.69 15.23 -15.54
C ALA A 141 -13.18 14.37 -16.71
N PHE A 142 -12.39 13.38 -17.11
CA PHE A 142 -12.77 12.44 -18.16
C PHE A 142 -14.07 11.68 -17.83
N PHE A 143 -14.24 11.23 -16.58
CA PHE A 143 -15.44 10.51 -16.15
C PHE A 143 -16.68 11.40 -16.13
N ARG A 144 -16.55 12.67 -15.69
CA ARG A 144 -17.65 13.64 -15.77
C ARG A 144 -18.09 13.87 -17.21
N ASP A 145 -17.14 14.11 -18.12
CA ASP A 145 -17.43 14.33 -19.54
C ASP A 145 -18.12 13.12 -20.16
N LEU A 146 -17.58 11.93 -19.90
CA LEU A 146 -18.12 10.68 -20.42
C LEU A 146 -19.54 10.39 -19.87
N TYR A 147 -19.76 10.63 -18.58
CA TYR A 147 -21.06 10.49 -17.95
C TYR A 147 -22.07 11.53 -18.47
N GLY A 148 -21.66 12.79 -18.58
CA GLY A 148 -22.48 13.88 -19.10
C GLY A 148 -22.91 13.66 -20.56
N THR A 149 -22.04 12.99 -21.34
CA THR A 149 -22.28 12.74 -22.76
C THR A 149 -23.05 11.45 -23.04
N SER A 150 -23.13 10.49 -22.12
CA SER A 150 -23.76 9.18 -22.39
C SER A 150 -25.11 9.01 -21.68
N PRO A 151 -26.24 9.06 -22.43
CA PRO A 151 -27.56 8.75 -21.85
C PRO A 151 -27.66 7.33 -21.28
N MET A 152 -26.91 6.37 -21.81
CA MET A 152 -26.89 5.01 -21.26
C MET A 152 -26.18 4.96 -19.90
N LEU A 153 -25.06 5.68 -19.72
CA LEU A 153 -24.38 5.72 -18.42
C LEU A 153 -25.29 6.36 -17.37
N GLN A 154 -25.96 7.47 -17.70
CA GLN A 154 -26.92 8.12 -16.81
C GLN A 154 -28.09 7.20 -16.45
N GLN A 155 -28.66 6.51 -17.44
CA GLN A 155 -29.73 5.54 -17.21
C GLN A 155 -29.26 4.42 -16.29
N LEU A 156 -28.12 3.80 -16.59
CA LEU A 156 -27.62 2.68 -15.81
C LEU A 156 -27.27 3.11 -14.40
N TRP A 157 -26.60 4.27 -14.24
CA TRP A 157 -26.31 4.86 -12.93
C TRP A 157 -27.55 5.03 -12.08
N ALA A 158 -28.63 5.58 -12.62
CA ALA A 158 -29.89 5.73 -11.90
C ALA A 158 -30.46 4.37 -11.40
N GLU A 159 -30.20 3.28 -12.10
CA GLU A 159 -30.63 1.93 -11.73
C GLU A 159 -29.68 1.24 -10.73
N THR A 160 -28.38 1.54 -10.80
CA THR A 160 -27.32 0.79 -10.09
C THR A 160 -26.51 1.62 -9.10
N ARG A 161 -26.91 2.88 -8.85
CA ARG A 161 -26.20 3.85 -7.98
C ARG A 161 -25.73 3.26 -6.65
N GLU A 162 -26.58 2.49 -5.99
CA GLU A 162 -26.30 1.93 -4.65
C GLU A 162 -25.30 0.77 -4.65
N TRP A 163 -24.89 0.27 -5.83
CA TRP A 163 -23.88 -0.79 -5.93
C TRP A 163 -22.45 -0.27 -5.77
N TYR A 164 -22.26 1.05 -5.89
CA TYR A 164 -20.95 1.67 -6.04
C TYR A 164 -20.47 2.43 -4.80
N GLY A 165 -19.15 2.65 -4.72
CA GLY A 165 -18.49 3.33 -3.60
C GLY A 165 -18.89 4.80 -3.44
N PRO A 166 -18.54 5.44 -2.31
CA PRO A 166 -18.78 6.86 -2.10
C PRO A 166 -18.01 7.75 -3.09
N GLU A 167 -16.86 7.32 -3.62
CA GLU A 167 -15.99 8.11 -4.49
C GLU A 167 -16.68 8.44 -5.83
N ILE A 168 -17.16 7.43 -6.54
CA ILE A 168 -17.90 7.62 -7.79
C ILE A 168 -19.26 8.29 -7.56
N ARG A 169 -19.94 8.01 -6.42
CA ARG A 169 -21.17 8.73 -6.06
C ARG A 169 -20.92 10.23 -5.88
N GLN A 170 -19.86 10.59 -5.17
CA GLN A 170 -19.46 11.98 -5.02
C GLN A 170 -19.10 12.62 -6.36
N LEU A 171 -18.48 11.86 -7.27
CA LEU A 171 -18.11 12.36 -8.59
C LEU A 171 -19.34 12.62 -9.47
N LEU A 172 -20.25 11.65 -9.59
CA LEU A 172 -21.35 11.68 -10.55
C LEU A 172 -22.60 12.42 -10.05
N ASP A 173 -22.83 12.46 -8.73
CA ASP A 173 -23.96 13.18 -8.13
C ASP A 173 -23.57 14.57 -7.60
N GLY A 174 -22.28 14.80 -7.37
CA GLY A 174 -21.78 16.04 -6.78
C GLY A 174 -21.86 17.22 -7.75
N PRO A 175 -21.95 18.47 -7.23
CA PRO A 175 -21.85 19.65 -8.07
C PRO A 175 -20.50 19.66 -8.79
N ASP A 176 -20.47 20.24 -9.99
CA ASP A 176 -19.26 20.31 -10.80
C ASP A 176 -18.20 21.15 -10.08
N ARG A 177 -17.19 20.48 -9.51
CA ARG A 177 -16.11 21.10 -8.71
C ARG A 177 -14.87 21.40 -9.54
N THR A 178 -14.84 20.95 -10.79
CA THR A 178 -13.76 21.29 -11.71
C THR A 178 -14.01 22.70 -12.21
N GLY A 179 -13.35 23.69 -11.61
CA GLY A 179 -13.21 25.05 -12.18
C GLY A 179 -12.41 25.08 -13.50
N ILE A 180 -12.42 23.98 -14.25
CA ILE A 180 -11.82 23.86 -15.57
C ILE A 180 -12.98 24.12 -16.55
N PRO A 181 -12.97 25.22 -17.30
CA PRO A 181 -14.01 25.49 -18.28
C PRO A 181 -14.06 24.35 -19.31
N PRO A 182 -15.25 24.04 -19.86
CA PRO A 182 -15.34 23.08 -20.96
C PRO A 182 -14.37 23.50 -22.06
N GLY A 183 -13.55 22.54 -22.52
CA GLY A 183 -12.66 22.75 -23.64
C GLY A 183 -13.42 23.20 -24.90
N PRO A 184 -12.75 23.89 -25.83
CA PRO A 184 -13.38 24.47 -27.01
C PRO A 184 -14.07 23.45 -27.93
#